data_AF-A0A088GGQ7-F1
#
_entry.id   AF-A0A088GGQ7-F1
#
_cell.length_a   1.000
_cell.length_b   1.000
_cell.length_c   1.000
_cell.angle_alpha   90.00
_cell.angle_beta   90.00
_cell.angle_gamma   90.00
#
_symmetry.space_group_name_H-M   'P 1'
#
loop_
_entity.id
_entity.type
_entity.pdbx_description
1 polymer ?
#
loop_
_entity_poly.entity_id
_entity_poly.type
_entity_poly.pdbx_seq_one_letter_code
_entity_poly.pdbx_strand_id
1 'polypeptide(L)'
;MVEMYYFERLSSTQDEARQFIMRESPQDTVMIVAKEQTNGYGRFKRPFYSPQHGLYLTFIVPAQMITCTLPLVTHATAVAAIERIGQLSTQDVKIKWVNDLYVADRKVGGILTEQMHTPDQDYLLIGIGINIRPQDIPVALCDKMATLDYHGPELPAGWLEQLGDGIMHTLQSSDAWIMTQYREHSMVIGAQVSAQVGHETINGQAVAITDQGGLVIQTHDEQRTIYTGELTRLVLTGGVGGMTTKSLTLSAILLSLVLIMAPLTIPIGIVPISLQTFIIPLVVVLLPRKMGVLLVGAYLLLGAFGLPVFSNFQGGLGVLFGPTGGYLIGLFAFPMMLGSWSKSSQPWWTLGRFLLWSGFIQLIIGALWLGTFMNMDGLKTLQVGVIPFIFILLIKTFCIFWITKLLLEKYDVVAFIRHK
;
A
#
# COMPACT_ATOMS: atom_id res chain seq x y z
N MET A 1 40.13 -11.68 4.65
CA MET A 1 39.35 -11.14 5.77
C MET A 1 38.89 -9.76 5.36
N VAL A 2 37.62 -9.42 5.59
CA VAL A 2 37.10 -8.08 5.31
C VAL A 2 37.43 -7.18 6.49
N GLU A 3 38.16 -6.08 6.26
CA GLU A 3 38.44 -5.10 7.31
C GLU A 3 37.21 -4.19 7.50
N MET A 4 36.77 -3.99 8.75
CA MET A 4 35.53 -3.27 9.05
C MET A 4 35.80 -1.97 9.80
N TYR A 5 35.24 -0.86 9.30
CA TYR A 5 35.27 0.45 9.94
C TYR A 5 33.86 0.85 10.35
N TYR A 6 33.69 1.13 11.64
CA TYR A 6 32.40 1.43 12.22
C TYR A 6 32.26 2.89 12.62
N PHE A 7 31.15 3.50 12.23
CA PHE A 7 30.85 4.90 12.50
C PHE A 7 29.48 5.05 13.19
N GLU A 8 29.41 5.91 14.21
CA GLU A 8 28.14 6.25 14.85
C GLU A 8 27.22 7.01 13.88
N ARG A 9 27.78 7.91 13.07
CA ARG A 9 27.01 8.75 12.16
C ARG A 9 27.86 9.21 10.99
N LEU A 10 27.33 9.06 9.78
CA LEU A 10 27.95 9.57 8.55
C LEU A 10 26.94 10.40 7.74
N SER A 11 27.43 11.17 6.76
CA SER A 11 26.56 11.71 5.70
C SER A 11 26.03 10.57 4.83
N SER A 12 26.94 9.75 4.31
CA SER A 12 26.65 8.55 3.52
C SER A 12 27.85 7.62 3.59
N THR A 13 27.62 6.32 3.80
CA THR A 13 28.64 5.26 3.75
C THR A 13 29.29 5.19 2.36
N GLN A 14 28.53 5.47 1.30
CA GLN A 14 29.03 5.52 -0.07
C GLN A 14 30.02 6.68 -0.27
N ASP A 15 29.77 7.84 0.36
CA ASP A 15 30.66 9.00 0.25
C ASP A 15 31.93 8.80 1.08
N GLU A 16 31.80 8.24 2.28
CA GLU A 16 32.93 7.86 3.12
C GLU A 16 33.82 6.83 2.43
N ALA A 17 33.23 5.83 1.76
CA ALA A 17 33.97 4.83 1.01
C ALA A 17 34.82 5.44 -0.11
N ARG A 18 34.30 6.44 -0.86
CA ARG A 18 35.11 7.16 -1.88
C ARG A 18 36.26 7.94 -1.25
N GLN A 19 36.03 8.59 -0.11
CA GLN A 19 37.09 9.32 0.60
C GLN A 19 38.15 8.36 1.14
N PHE A 20 37.73 7.21 1.67
CA PHE A 20 38.63 6.17 2.15
C PHE A 20 39.56 5.67 1.04
N ILE A 21 39.02 5.38 -0.15
CA ILE A 21 39.82 4.98 -1.32
C ILE A 21 40.91 6.02 -1.64
N MET A 22 40.56 7.32 -1.61
CA MET A 22 41.53 8.38 -1.92
C MET A 22 42.61 8.55 -0.84
N ARG A 23 42.33 8.19 0.41
CA ARG A 23 43.27 8.33 1.54
C ARG A 23 44.19 7.11 1.67
N GLU A 24 43.64 5.91 1.53
CA GLU A 24 44.30 4.67 1.94
C GLU A 24 44.66 3.75 0.76
N SER A 25 44.06 3.94 -0.43
CA SER A 25 44.24 3.06 -1.60
C SER A 25 44.23 1.55 -1.24
N PRO A 26 43.15 1.05 -0.61
CA PRO A 26 43.14 -0.27 0.01
C PRO A 26 43.40 -1.39 -1.00
N GLN A 27 44.25 -2.35 -0.64
CA GLN A 27 44.56 -3.51 -1.48
C GLN A 27 43.61 -4.69 -1.23
N ASP A 28 42.96 -4.69 -0.08
CA ASP A 28 41.99 -5.69 0.34
C ASP A 28 40.57 -5.11 0.40
N THR A 29 39.59 -5.99 0.60
CA THR A 29 38.19 -5.55 0.77
C THR A 29 37.99 -4.88 2.13
N VAL A 30 37.41 -3.67 2.09
CA VAL A 30 37.06 -2.88 3.27
C VAL A 30 35.55 -2.71 3.36
N MET A 31 34.98 -2.75 4.56
CA MET A 31 33.57 -2.51 4.82
C MET A 31 33.40 -1.29 5.72
N ILE A 32 32.77 -0.25 5.19
CA ILE A 32 32.36 0.94 5.94
C ILE A 32 30.95 0.73 6.46
N VAL A 33 30.73 0.84 7.77
CA VAL A 33 29.42 0.63 8.42
C VAL A 33 29.04 1.88 9.21
N ALA A 34 27.77 2.31 9.12
CA ALA A 34 27.24 3.41 9.92
C ALA A 34 25.95 3.02 10.65
N LYS A 35 25.77 3.48 11.90
CA LYS A 35 24.47 3.36 12.59
C LYS A 35 23.39 4.25 12.00
N GLU A 36 23.77 5.42 11.49
CA GLU A 36 22.87 6.43 10.92
C GLU A 36 23.53 7.14 9.74
N GLN A 37 22.73 7.44 8.69
CA GLN A 37 23.16 8.33 7.61
C GLN A 37 22.27 9.56 7.53
N THR A 38 22.86 10.76 7.54
CA THR A 38 22.09 12.02 7.46
C THR A 38 21.67 12.39 6.04
N ASN A 39 22.38 11.87 5.03
CA ASN A 39 22.12 12.11 3.61
C ASN A 39 22.33 10.82 2.78
N GLY A 40 21.80 9.70 3.28
CA GLY A 40 21.80 8.44 2.55
C GLY A 40 21.03 8.56 1.24
N TYR A 41 21.51 7.90 0.18
CA TYR A 41 20.89 7.93 -1.14
C TYR A 41 20.98 6.59 -1.87
N GLY A 42 20.05 6.37 -2.79
CA GLY A 42 20.08 5.25 -3.74
C GLY A 42 20.41 5.70 -5.16
N ARG A 43 20.03 4.87 -6.13
CA ARG A 43 20.16 5.17 -7.57
C ARG A 43 19.51 6.52 -7.91
N PHE A 44 20.10 7.23 -8.87
CA PHE A 44 19.69 8.57 -9.29
C PHE A 44 19.67 9.60 -8.14
N LYS A 45 20.51 9.42 -7.12
CA LYS A 45 20.62 10.28 -5.92
C LYS A 45 19.30 10.46 -5.17
N ARG A 46 18.38 9.50 -5.29
CA ARG A 46 17.12 9.54 -4.53
C ARG A 46 17.39 9.36 -3.05
N PRO A 47 16.76 10.14 -2.15
CA PRO A 47 16.95 10.00 -0.72
C PRO A 47 16.63 8.58 -0.25
N PHE A 48 17.49 8.03 0.59
CA PHE A 48 17.30 6.74 1.27
C PHE A 48 17.27 6.99 2.78
N TYR A 49 16.08 6.85 3.36
CA TYR A 49 15.86 7.12 4.79
C TYR A 49 16.66 6.13 5.64
N SER A 50 17.61 6.65 6.43
CA SER A 50 18.63 5.85 7.14
C SER A 50 18.77 6.19 8.63
N PRO A 51 17.69 6.10 9.44
CA PRO A 51 17.75 6.37 10.89
C PRO A 51 18.50 5.27 11.63
N GLN A 52 18.72 5.44 12.93
CA GLN A 52 19.28 4.37 13.77
C GLN A 52 18.49 3.05 13.68
N HIS A 53 19.18 1.94 13.99
CA HIS A 53 18.65 0.58 13.98
C HIS A 53 18.25 0.02 12.61
N GLY A 54 18.73 0.62 11.52
CA GLY A 54 18.86 -0.07 10.23
C GLY A 54 20.27 -0.62 10.02
N LEU A 55 20.49 -1.21 8.85
CA LEU A 55 21.80 -1.63 8.38
C LEU A 55 22.21 -0.76 7.20
N TYR A 56 23.30 0.00 7.37
CA TYR A 56 23.84 0.85 6.32
C TYR A 56 25.34 0.61 6.23
N LEU A 57 25.77 0.08 5.10
CA LEU A 57 27.17 -0.22 4.86
C LEU A 57 27.54 -0.04 3.40
N THR A 58 28.82 0.09 3.13
CA THR A 58 29.39 0.06 1.78
C THR A 58 30.66 -0.78 1.81
N PHE A 59 30.72 -1.79 0.93
CA PHE A 59 31.95 -2.51 0.66
C PHE A 59 32.78 -1.75 -0.38
N ILE A 60 34.07 -1.64 -0.14
CA ILE A 60 35.09 -1.23 -1.10
C ILE A 60 35.78 -2.52 -1.55
N VAL A 61 35.55 -2.92 -2.79
CA VAL A 61 36.10 -4.16 -3.35
C VAL A 61 37.02 -3.79 -4.53
N PRO A 62 38.34 -4.08 -4.45
CA PRO A 62 39.21 -3.99 -5.62
C PRO A 62 38.66 -4.84 -6.77
N ALA A 63 38.53 -4.28 -7.97
CA ALA A 63 37.86 -4.94 -9.10
C ALA A 63 38.50 -6.29 -9.46
N GLN A 64 39.82 -6.44 -9.26
CA GLN A 64 40.57 -7.68 -9.47
C GLN A 64 40.16 -8.84 -8.54
N MET A 65 39.48 -8.56 -7.43
CA MET A 65 38.97 -9.58 -6.50
C MET A 65 37.60 -10.13 -6.91
N ILE A 66 36.96 -9.55 -7.93
CA ILE A 66 35.63 -9.95 -8.41
C ILE A 66 35.81 -10.91 -9.59
N THR A 67 35.13 -12.07 -9.52
CA THR A 67 35.18 -13.08 -10.60
C THR A 67 33.92 -13.09 -11.45
N CYS A 68 32.76 -12.78 -10.86
CA CYS A 68 31.53 -12.62 -11.63
C CYS A 68 31.61 -11.44 -12.59
N THR A 69 30.83 -11.47 -13.67
CA THR A 69 30.81 -10.37 -14.64
C THR A 69 30.33 -9.09 -13.96
N LEU A 70 31.02 -7.95 -14.15
CA LEU A 70 30.73 -6.69 -13.46
C LEU A 70 29.24 -6.25 -13.44
N PRO A 71 28.45 -6.37 -14.53
CA PRO A 71 27.01 -6.08 -14.51
C PRO A 71 26.19 -6.95 -13.53
N LEU A 72 26.72 -8.10 -13.12
CA LEU A 72 26.09 -9.03 -12.20
C LEU A 72 26.48 -8.80 -10.73
N VAL A 73 27.39 -7.88 -10.42
CA VAL A 73 27.78 -7.57 -9.02
C VAL A 73 26.58 -7.20 -8.15
N THR A 74 25.63 -6.42 -8.68
CA THR A 74 24.38 -6.10 -7.96
C THR A 74 23.51 -7.34 -7.75
N HIS A 75 23.48 -8.27 -8.72
CA HIS A 75 22.72 -9.52 -8.63
C HIS A 75 23.33 -10.45 -7.59
N ALA A 76 24.65 -10.63 -7.64
CA ALA A 76 25.45 -11.38 -6.67
C ALA A 76 25.23 -10.86 -5.24
N THR A 77 25.30 -9.53 -5.07
CA THR A 77 25.07 -8.89 -3.76
C THR A 77 23.66 -9.14 -3.25
N ALA A 78 22.63 -9.09 -4.12
CA ALA A 78 21.25 -9.36 -3.75
C ALA A 78 21.03 -10.80 -3.28
N VAL A 79 21.64 -11.78 -3.96
CA VAL A 79 21.61 -13.19 -3.56
C VAL A 79 22.23 -13.37 -2.18
N ALA A 80 23.46 -12.90 -1.97
CA ALA A 80 24.16 -13.00 -0.70
C ALA A 80 23.39 -12.30 0.45
N ALA A 81 22.82 -11.13 0.18
CA ALA A 81 22.06 -10.39 1.18
C ALA A 81 20.80 -11.15 1.61
N ILE A 82 20.02 -11.71 0.68
CA ILE A 82 18.79 -12.45 1.01
C ILE A 82 19.10 -13.71 1.83
N GLU A 83 20.09 -14.50 1.43
CA GLU A 83 20.50 -15.70 2.17
C GLU A 83 20.85 -15.36 3.62
N ARG A 84 21.56 -14.23 3.81
CA ARG A 84 21.97 -13.78 5.14
C ARG A 84 20.83 -13.19 5.96
N ILE A 85 19.93 -12.43 5.33
CA ILE A 85 18.73 -11.88 5.98
C ILE A 85 17.80 -12.99 6.45
N GLY A 86 17.72 -14.12 5.73
CA GLY A 86 16.92 -15.29 6.13
C GLY A 86 17.31 -15.88 7.50
N GLN A 87 18.47 -15.52 8.05
CA GLN A 87 18.87 -15.90 9.40
C GLN A 87 18.36 -14.95 10.50
N LEU A 88 17.96 -13.72 10.13
CA LEU A 88 17.40 -12.71 11.04
C LEU A 88 15.87 -12.68 11.00
N SER A 89 15.29 -13.03 9.86
CA SER A 89 13.90 -12.75 9.53
C SER A 89 13.21 -14.01 9.01
N THR A 90 11.96 -14.23 9.42
CA THR A 90 11.14 -15.32 8.86
C THR A 90 10.37 -14.88 7.62
N GLN A 91 10.44 -13.60 7.28
CA GLN A 91 9.78 -13.04 6.10
C GLN A 91 10.45 -13.52 4.82
N ASP A 92 9.61 -13.82 3.83
CA ASP A 92 10.06 -14.14 2.47
C ASP A 92 10.52 -12.84 1.77
N VAL A 93 11.82 -12.57 1.85
CA VAL A 93 12.44 -11.45 1.16
C VAL A 93 12.65 -11.81 -0.30
N LYS A 94 12.15 -10.95 -1.19
CA LYS A 94 12.28 -11.10 -2.65
C LYS A 94 13.06 -9.95 -3.26
N ILE A 95 13.56 -10.19 -4.47
CA ILE A 95 14.28 -9.21 -5.27
C ILE A 95 13.32 -8.59 -6.27
N LYS A 96 13.17 -7.27 -6.19
CA LYS A 96 12.59 -6.47 -7.27
C LYS A 96 13.73 -5.99 -8.15
N TRP A 97 13.72 -6.47 -9.39
CA TRP A 97 14.76 -6.17 -10.36
C TRP A 97 14.99 -4.66 -10.50
N VAL A 98 16.24 -4.17 -10.48
CA VAL A 98 17.49 -4.96 -10.37
C VAL A 98 17.95 -5.13 -8.90
N ASN A 99 17.72 -4.13 -8.07
CA ASN A 99 18.58 -3.86 -6.92
C ASN A 99 17.82 -3.65 -5.60
N ASP A 100 16.49 -3.80 -5.61
CA ASP A 100 15.68 -3.53 -4.44
C ASP A 100 15.21 -4.83 -3.77
N LEU A 101 15.25 -4.83 -2.44
CA LEU A 101 14.77 -5.93 -1.61
C LEU A 101 13.37 -5.62 -1.09
N TYR A 102 12.48 -6.60 -1.15
CA TYR A 102 11.07 -6.45 -0.85
C TYR A 102 10.56 -7.53 0.10
N VAL A 103 9.63 -7.15 0.97
CA VAL A 103 8.78 -8.08 1.72
C VAL A 103 7.35 -7.81 1.31
N ALA A 104 6.68 -8.84 0.79
CA ALA A 104 5.42 -8.67 0.05
C ALA A 104 5.59 -7.60 -1.06
N ASP A 105 4.79 -6.52 -1.05
CA ASP A 105 4.85 -5.44 -2.05
C ASP A 105 5.50 -4.15 -1.54
N ARG A 106 6.23 -4.20 -0.42
CA ARG A 106 6.88 -3.03 0.19
C ARG A 106 8.40 -3.19 0.25
N LYS A 107 9.10 -2.09 0.01
CA LYS A 107 10.57 -2.09 -0.06
C LYS A 107 11.16 -2.17 1.35
N VAL A 108 11.98 -3.19 1.61
CA VAL A 108 12.72 -3.35 2.88
C VAL A 108 14.16 -2.87 2.78
N GLY A 109 14.73 -2.80 1.58
CA GLY A 109 16.09 -2.36 1.40
C GLY A 109 16.46 -2.15 -0.05
N GLY A 110 17.70 -1.74 -0.29
CA GLY A 110 18.24 -1.56 -1.62
C GLY A 110 19.76 -1.68 -1.63
N ILE A 111 20.24 -2.05 -2.81
CA ILE A 111 21.66 -2.17 -3.13
C ILE A 111 22.02 -1.07 -4.13
N LEU A 112 23.17 -0.44 -3.92
CA LEU A 112 23.74 0.55 -4.82
C LEU A 112 25.17 0.11 -5.15
N THR A 113 25.42 -0.22 -6.42
CA THR A 113 26.76 -0.52 -6.90
C THR A 113 27.25 0.64 -7.75
N GLU A 114 28.43 1.16 -7.45
CA GLU A 114 29.12 2.17 -8.25
C GLU A 114 30.56 1.73 -8.51
N GLN A 115 31.12 2.13 -9.65
CA GLN A 115 32.52 1.92 -9.95
C GLN A 115 33.29 3.23 -9.71
N MET A 116 34.49 3.10 -9.17
CA MET A 116 35.43 4.20 -8.99
C MET A 116 36.76 3.83 -9.61
N HIS A 117 37.20 4.62 -10.57
CA HIS A 117 38.50 4.47 -11.22
C HIS A 117 39.53 5.32 -10.48
N THR A 118 40.66 4.74 -10.12
CA THR A 118 41.85 5.48 -9.66
C THR A 118 43.04 5.18 -10.58
N PRO A 119 44.13 5.96 -10.50
CA PRO A 119 45.34 5.66 -11.25
C PRO A 119 45.93 4.28 -10.95
N ASP A 120 45.73 3.79 -9.73
CA ASP A 120 46.33 2.53 -9.25
C ASP A 120 45.47 1.32 -9.61
N GLN A 121 44.15 1.40 -9.38
CA GLN A 121 43.21 0.32 -9.69
C GLN A 121 41.75 0.79 -9.68
N ASP A 122 40.87 -0.06 -10.22
CA ASP A 122 39.43 0.12 -10.15
C ASP A 122 38.85 -0.49 -8.87
N TYR A 123 37.83 0.17 -8.31
CA TYR A 123 37.07 -0.29 -7.16
C TYR A 123 35.59 -0.36 -7.48
N LEU A 124 34.92 -1.34 -6.88
CA LEU A 124 33.47 -1.40 -6.80
C LEU A 124 33.06 -1.01 -5.38
N LEU A 125 32.19 0.00 -5.30
CA LEU A 125 31.57 0.44 -4.07
C LEU A 125 30.16 -0.14 -4.01
N ILE A 126 29.96 -1.11 -3.12
CA ILE A 126 28.70 -1.86 -3.00
C ILE A 126 28.00 -1.44 -1.71
N GLY A 127 27.12 -0.46 -1.82
CA GLY A 127 26.27 0.03 -0.75
C GLY A 127 25.07 -0.89 -0.51
N ILE A 128 24.80 -1.24 0.75
CA ILE A 128 23.63 -1.99 1.18
C ILE A 128 22.92 -1.22 2.29
N GLY A 129 21.65 -0.92 2.05
CA GLY A 129 20.75 -0.29 3.01
C GLY A 129 19.54 -1.18 3.29
N ILE A 130 19.35 -1.62 4.53
CA ILE A 130 18.23 -2.48 4.94
C ILE A 130 17.52 -1.92 6.18
N ASN A 131 16.20 -1.83 6.08
CA ASN A 131 15.30 -1.42 7.14
C ASN A 131 15.08 -2.58 8.11
N ILE A 132 15.90 -2.65 9.16
CA ILE A 132 15.71 -3.66 10.22
C ILE A 132 14.64 -3.18 11.19
N ARG A 133 14.91 -2.10 11.94
CA ARG A 133 13.96 -1.47 12.87
C ARG A 133 14.06 0.06 12.82
N PRO A 134 13.85 0.69 11.65
CA PRO A 134 13.95 2.15 11.55
C PRO A 134 12.97 2.83 12.51
N GLN A 135 13.46 3.81 13.25
CA GLN A 135 12.67 4.68 14.11
C GLN A 135 12.15 5.91 13.34
N ASP A 136 11.18 6.63 13.91
CA ASP A 136 10.67 7.93 13.41
C ASP A 136 10.27 8.00 11.93
N ILE A 137 9.74 6.88 11.41
CA ILE A 137 9.37 6.74 9.99
C ILE A 137 8.39 7.86 9.58
N PRO A 138 8.76 8.72 8.61
CA PRO A 138 7.86 9.75 8.10
C PRO A 138 6.57 9.15 7.53
N VAL A 139 5.42 9.78 7.79
CA VAL A 139 4.10 9.32 7.33
C VAL A 139 4.06 9.06 5.82
N ALA A 140 4.79 9.87 5.03
CA ALA A 140 4.88 9.72 3.57
C ALA A 140 5.57 8.41 3.11
N LEU A 141 6.31 7.74 3.98
CA LEU A 141 7.03 6.49 3.70
C LEU A 141 6.31 5.24 4.22
N CYS A 142 5.36 5.37 5.15
CA CYS A 142 4.69 4.23 5.80
C CYS A 142 4.04 3.24 4.81
N ASP A 143 3.50 3.73 3.68
CA ASP A 143 2.86 2.88 2.67
C ASP A 143 3.83 2.24 1.68
N LYS A 144 5.07 2.76 1.57
CA LYS A 144 6.06 2.36 0.56
C LYS A 144 7.18 1.49 1.15
N MET A 145 7.39 1.60 2.44
CA MET A 145 8.49 0.97 3.17
C MET A 145 7.99 -0.22 4.00
N ALA A 146 8.81 -1.26 4.06
CA ALA A 146 8.70 -2.38 5.00
C ALA A 146 9.93 -2.42 5.90
N THR A 147 9.81 -3.17 6.98
CA THR A 147 10.87 -3.46 7.95
C THR A 147 10.95 -4.97 8.13
N LEU A 148 12.14 -5.50 8.39
CA LEU A 148 12.30 -6.91 8.74
C LEU A 148 11.61 -7.22 10.08
N ASP A 149 11.11 -8.43 10.24
CA ASP A 149 10.54 -8.95 11.49
C ASP A 149 11.62 -9.41 12.49
N TYR A 150 12.68 -8.62 12.66
CA TYR A 150 13.73 -8.89 13.62
C TYR A 150 13.48 -8.14 14.93
N HIS A 151 13.41 -8.87 16.05
CA HIS A 151 13.08 -8.32 17.36
C HIS A 151 14.25 -8.28 18.35
N GLY A 152 15.44 -8.74 17.95
CA GLY A 152 16.63 -8.67 18.82
C GLY A 152 17.06 -7.22 19.10
N PRO A 153 17.64 -6.93 20.28
CA PRO A 153 18.05 -5.57 20.65
C PRO A 153 19.17 -5.02 19.75
N GLU A 154 20.03 -5.89 19.26
CA GLU A 154 21.13 -5.62 18.33
C GLU A 154 21.23 -6.77 17.32
N LEU A 155 22.02 -6.60 16.25
CA LEU A 155 22.35 -7.71 15.34
C LEU A 155 23.12 -8.81 16.11
N PRO A 156 22.96 -10.09 15.74
CA PRO A 156 23.74 -11.16 16.37
C PRO A 156 25.24 -10.92 16.20
N ALA A 157 26.02 -11.24 17.25
CA ALA A 157 27.47 -11.12 17.18
C ALA A 157 28.04 -11.94 16.01
N GLY A 158 28.98 -11.36 15.26
CA GLY A 158 29.57 -12.01 14.09
C GLY A 158 28.69 -11.97 12.83
N TRP A 159 27.48 -11.43 12.88
CA TRP A 159 26.56 -11.48 11.74
C TRP A 159 27.01 -10.60 10.58
N LEU A 160 27.62 -9.44 10.87
CA LEU A 160 28.12 -8.52 9.85
C LEU A 160 29.35 -9.08 9.13
N GLU A 161 30.23 -9.75 9.86
CA GLU A 161 31.40 -10.44 9.34
C GLU A 161 30.96 -11.56 8.39
N GLN A 162 30.00 -12.37 8.82
CA GLN A 162 29.43 -13.44 8.00
C GLN A 162 28.67 -12.90 6.77
N LEU A 163 28.05 -11.71 6.85
CA LEU A 163 27.48 -11.04 5.68
C LEU A 163 28.60 -10.66 4.70
N GLY A 164 29.70 -10.09 5.20
CA GLY A 164 30.87 -9.75 4.38
C GLY A 164 31.48 -10.95 3.68
N ASP A 165 31.69 -12.04 4.42
CA ASP A 165 32.21 -13.30 3.86
C ASP A 165 31.26 -13.88 2.80
N GLY A 166 29.94 -13.87 3.07
CA GLY A 166 28.93 -14.35 2.12
C GLY A 166 28.88 -13.53 0.83
N ILE A 167 29.03 -12.21 0.93
CA ILE A 167 29.12 -11.32 -0.24
C ILE A 167 30.37 -11.63 -1.05
N MET A 168 31.54 -11.70 -0.41
CA MET A 168 32.80 -11.99 -1.11
C MET A 168 32.77 -13.36 -1.78
N HIS A 169 32.27 -14.39 -1.11
CA HIS A 169 32.08 -15.71 -1.69
C HIS A 169 31.17 -15.65 -2.93
N THR A 170 30.08 -14.91 -2.86
CA THR A 170 29.12 -14.80 -3.96
C THR A 170 29.67 -14.00 -5.15
N LEU A 171 30.47 -12.94 -4.91
CA LEU A 171 31.16 -12.18 -5.96
C LEU A 171 32.22 -13.01 -6.72
N GLN A 172 32.71 -14.08 -6.10
CA GLN A 172 33.66 -15.03 -6.67
C GLN A 172 32.99 -16.28 -7.26
N SER A 173 31.67 -16.41 -7.11
CA SER A 173 30.90 -17.53 -7.63
C SER A 173 30.60 -17.37 -9.13
N SER A 174 30.23 -18.48 -9.78
CA SER A 174 29.92 -18.46 -11.22
C SER A 174 28.63 -17.67 -11.52
N ASP A 175 28.62 -16.94 -12.64
CA ASP A 175 27.46 -16.19 -13.13
C ASP A 175 26.20 -17.06 -13.25
N ALA A 176 26.35 -18.31 -13.72
CA ALA A 176 25.24 -19.24 -13.87
C ALA A 176 24.56 -19.58 -12.54
N TRP A 177 25.35 -19.79 -11.48
CA TRP A 177 24.81 -20.04 -10.14
C TRP A 177 24.13 -18.79 -9.58
N ILE A 178 24.79 -17.62 -9.67
CA ILE A 178 24.24 -16.33 -9.22
C ILE A 178 22.88 -16.07 -9.87
N MET A 179 22.79 -16.21 -11.20
CA MET A 179 21.56 -15.92 -11.93
C MET A 179 20.47 -16.96 -11.69
N THR A 180 20.83 -18.20 -11.37
CA THR A 180 19.86 -19.21 -10.93
C THR A 180 19.21 -18.77 -9.61
N GLN A 181 20.03 -18.46 -8.59
CA GLN A 181 19.52 -18.02 -7.28
C GLN A 181 18.76 -16.68 -7.38
N TYR A 182 19.26 -15.73 -8.15
CA TYR A 182 18.62 -14.43 -8.33
C TYR A 182 17.20 -14.56 -8.91
N ARG A 183 17.01 -15.47 -9.89
CA ARG A 183 15.69 -15.73 -10.49
C ARG A 183 14.73 -16.40 -9.51
N GLU A 184 15.21 -17.35 -8.71
CA GLU A 184 14.41 -18.03 -7.67
C GLU A 184 13.86 -17.04 -6.64
N HIS A 185 14.63 -15.99 -6.33
CA HIS A 185 14.20 -14.92 -5.43
C HIS A 185 13.50 -13.74 -6.12
N SER A 186 13.30 -13.78 -7.43
CA SER A 186 12.66 -12.67 -8.17
C SER A 186 11.16 -12.58 -7.87
N MET A 187 10.67 -11.37 -7.57
CA MET A 187 9.21 -11.12 -7.45
C MET A 187 8.55 -10.64 -8.75
N VAL A 188 9.33 -10.39 -9.80
CA VAL A 188 8.84 -9.72 -11.02
C VAL A 188 8.59 -10.67 -12.18
N ILE A 189 9.25 -11.84 -12.21
CA ILE A 189 9.00 -12.86 -13.23
C ILE A 189 7.53 -13.32 -13.13
N GLY A 190 6.82 -13.28 -14.25
CA GLY A 190 5.39 -13.55 -14.39
C GLY A 190 4.48 -12.35 -14.08
N ALA A 191 5.00 -11.25 -13.50
CA ALA A 191 4.18 -10.09 -13.14
C ALA A 191 4.00 -9.12 -14.32
N GLN A 192 2.89 -8.36 -14.32
CA GLN A 192 2.79 -7.18 -15.16
C GLN A 192 3.66 -6.06 -14.59
N VAL A 193 4.36 -5.36 -15.47
CA VAL A 193 5.33 -4.35 -15.11
C VAL A 193 5.26 -3.15 -16.05
N SER A 194 5.66 -2.00 -15.52
CA SER A 194 5.94 -0.78 -16.25
C SER A 194 7.39 -0.39 -15.96
N ALA A 195 8.23 -0.39 -16.97
CA ALA A 195 9.63 -0.02 -16.86
C ALA A 195 9.89 1.33 -17.52
N GLN A 196 10.46 2.27 -16.76
CA GLN A 196 10.93 3.54 -17.30
C GLN A 196 12.42 3.44 -17.66
N VAL A 197 12.76 3.60 -18.93
CA VAL A 197 14.14 3.59 -19.44
C VAL A 197 14.39 4.91 -20.17
N GLY A 198 15.11 5.83 -19.53
CA GLY A 198 15.25 7.19 -20.05
C GLY A 198 13.88 7.88 -20.18
N HIS A 199 13.49 8.26 -21.39
CA HIS A 199 12.18 8.86 -21.70
C HIS A 199 11.11 7.85 -22.11
N GLU A 200 11.49 6.58 -22.31
CA GLU A 200 10.57 5.54 -22.77
C GLU A 200 9.93 4.80 -21.60
N THR A 201 8.62 4.52 -21.71
CA THR A 201 7.90 3.63 -20.79
C THR A 201 7.53 2.34 -21.53
N ILE A 202 8.04 1.22 -21.04
CA ILE A 202 7.76 -0.11 -21.58
C ILE A 202 6.79 -0.83 -20.64
N ASN A 203 5.60 -1.15 -21.13
CA ASN A 203 4.58 -1.87 -20.37
C ASN A 203 4.42 -3.28 -20.93
N GLY A 204 4.29 -4.26 -20.04
CA GLY A 204 4.08 -5.65 -20.44
C GLY A 204 4.28 -6.63 -19.30
N GLN A 205 4.34 -7.92 -19.62
CA GLN A 205 4.64 -8.96 -18.65
C GLN A 205 6.15 -9.18 -18.57
N ALA A 206 6.74 -9.16 -17.38
CA ALA A 206 8.10 -9.63 -17.18
C ALA A 206 8.11 -11.16 -17.31
N VAL A 207 8.74 -11.70 -18.36
CA VAL A 207 8.69 -13.14 -18.68
C VAL A 207 9.96 -13.88 -18.26
N ALA A 208 11.10 -13.20 -18.21
CA ALA A 208 12.37 -13.80 -17.83
C ALA A 208 13.36 -12.72 -17.37
N ILE A 209 14.46 -13.17 -16.77
CA ILE A 209 15.68 -12.39 -16.58
C ILE A 209 16.79 -13.19 -17.27
N THR A 210 17.52 -12.59 -18.20
CA THR A 210 18.58 -13.24 -18.99
C THR A 210 19.81 -13.57 -18.15
N ASP A 211 20.71 -14.42 -18.64
CA ASP A 211 21.96 -14.76 -17.92
C ASP A 211 22.90 -13.55 -17.76
N GLN A 212 22.67 -12.50 -18.53
CA GLN A 212 23.37 -11.22 -18.44
C GLN A 212 22.66 -10.22 -17.50
N GLY A 213 21.65 -10.66 -16.74
CA GLY A 213 20.93 -9.83 -15.76
C GLY A 213 19.86 -8.89 -16.36
N GLY A 214 19.62 -8.93 -17.67
CA GLY A 214 18.60 -8.11 -18.33
C GLY A 214 17.18 -8.66 -18.11
N LEU A 215 16.21 -7.79 -17.79
CA LEU A 215 14.80 -8.14 -17.67
C LEU A 215 14.13 -8.20 -19.04
N VAL A 216 13.51 -9.33 -19.36
CA VAL A 216 12.75 -9.55 -20.60
C VAL A 216 11.28 -9.22 -20.34
N ILE A 217 10.76 -8.24 -21.05
CA ILE A 217 9.37 -7.79 -20.99
C ILE A 217 8.68 -8.15 -22.30
N GLN A 218 7.66 -9.01 -22.22
CA GLN A 218 6.73 -9.28 -23.30
C GLN A 218 5.72 -8.13 -23.36
N THR A 219 5.86 -7.27 -24.36
CA THR A 219 4.87 -6.26 -24.72
C THR A 219 3.78 -6.89 -25.60
N HIS A 220 2.80 -6.09 -26.05
CA HIS A 220 1.75 -6.57 -26.96
C HIS A 220 2.32 -7.08 -28.30
N ASP A 221 3.39 -6.44 -28.79
CA ASP A 221 3.88 -6.65 -30.16
C ASP A 221 5.20 -7.44 -30.20
N GLU A 222 6.03 -7.35 -29.16
CA GLU A 222 7.38 -7.93 -29.14
C GLU A 222 7.95 -8.14 -27.73
N GLN A 223 9.06 -8.89 -27.64
CA GLN A 223 9.88 -8.96 -26.43
C GLN A 223 10.98 -7.90 -26.45
N ARG A 224 11.10 -7.16 -25.35
CA ARG A 224 12.20 -6.21 -25.12
C ARG A 224 13.01 -6.62 -23.92
N THR A 225 14.34 -6.60 -24.04
CA THR A 225 15.26 -6.83 -22.93
C THR A 225 15.85 -5.52 -22.46
N ILE A 226 15.74 -5.22 -21.17
CA ILE A 226 16.30 -4.01 -20.55
C ILE A 226 17.31 -4.38 -19.47
N TYR A 227 18.40 -3.61 -19.38
CA TYR A 227 19.47 -3.80 -18.39
C TYR A 227 19.50 -2.71 -17.31
N THR A 228 18.73 -1.65 -17.52
CA THR A 228 18.59 -0.52 -16.60
C THR A 228 17.16 0.01 -16.67
N GLY A 229 16.84 0.91 -15.75
CA GLY A 229 15.53 1.55 -15.65
C GLY A 229 14.93 1.47 -14.25
N GLU A 230 13.76 2.08 -14.14
CA GLU A 230 12.91 2.04 -12.94
C GLU A 230 11.71 1.16 -13.19
N LEU A 231 11.60 0.09 -12.41
CA LEU A 231 10.53 -0.87 -12.57
C LEU A 231 9.41 -0.59 -11.58
N THR A 232 8.17 -0.56 -12.06
CA THR A 232 6.96 -0.58 -11.25
C THR A 232 6.22 -1.88 -11.53
N ARG A 233 6.00 -2.69 -10.50
CA ARG A 233 5.14 -3.86 -10.59
C ARG A 233 3.70 -3.36 -10.69
N LEU A 234 3.05 -3.65 -11.81
CA LEU A 234 1.64 -3.34 -12.01
C LEU A 234 0.85 -4.45 -11.34
N VAL A 235 0.16 -4.11 -10.25
CA VAL A 235 -0.92 -4.96 -9.78
C VAL A 235 -2.02 -4.83 -10.83
N LEU A 236 -2.21 -5.87 -11.65
CA LEU A 236 -3.41 -6.01 -12.46
C LEU A 236 -4.59 -6.02 -11.50
N THR A 237 -5.14 -4.84 -11.26
CA THR A 237 -6.47 -4.71 -10.69
C THR A 237 -7.41 -5.17 -11.80
N GLY A 238 -7.63 -6.49 -11.83
CA GLY A 238 -8.70 -7.08 -12.61
C GLY A 238 -10.01 -6.49 -12.12
N GLY A 239 -10.43 -5.42 -12.78
CA GLY A 239 -11.66 -4.70 -12.52
C GLY A 239 -11.60 -3.28 -13.06
N VAL A 240 -12.58 -2.96 -13.88
CA VAL A 240 -12.89 -1.62 -14.40
C VAL A 240 -12.68 -0.58 -13.29
N GLY A 241 -11.76 0.38 -13.51
CA GLY A 241 -11.55 1.52 -12.60
C GLY A 241 -10.68 1.27 -11.36
N GLY A 242 -9.81 0.25 -11.36
CA GLY A 242 -8.87 0.01 -10.26
C GLY A 242 -9.49 -0.74 -9.07
N MET A 243 -10.62 -1.42 -9.29
CA MET A 243 -11.26 -2.28 -8.30
C MET A 243 -10.72 -3.71 -8.41
N THR A 244 -10.43 -4.36 -7.29
CA THR A 244 -10.13 -5.80 -7.29
C THR A 244 -11.43 -6.59 -7.45
N THR A 245 -11.41 -7.77 -8.09
CA THR A 245 -12.57 -8.68 -8.18
C THR A 245 -13.23 -8.90 -6.83
N LYS A 246 -12.44 -9.06 -5.77
CA LYS A 246 -12.91 -9.18 -4.38
C LYS A 246 -13.73 -7.97 -3.94
N SER A 247 -13.25 -6.76 -4.24
CA SER A 247 -13.94 -5.50 -3.90
C SER A 247 -15.25 -5.36 -4.66
N LEU A 248 -15.25 -5.75 -5.94
CA LEU A 248 -16.46 -5.76 -6.76
C LEU A 248 -17.50 -6.74 -6.21
N THR A 249 -17.10 -7.99 -5.95
CA THR A 249 -17.99 -9.03 -5.41
C THR A 249 -18.55 -8.63 -4.04
N LEU A 250 -17.72 -8.13 -3.13
CA LEU A 250 -18.17 -7.64 -1.84
C LEU A 250 -19.17 -6.48 -1.99
N SER A 251 -18.89 -5.54 -2.88
CA SER A 251 -19.79 -4.40 -3.12
C SER A 251 -21.12 -4.84 -3.72
N ALA A 252 -21.12 -5.85 -4.60
CA ALA A 252 -22.35 -6.43 -5.16
C ALA A 252 -23.19 -7.14 -4.08
N ILE A 253 -22.57 -7.93 -3.21
CA ILE A 253 -23.26 -8.60 -2.10
C ILE A 253 -23.86 -7.56 -1.14
N LEU A 254 -23.08 -6.56 -0.75
CA LEU A 254 -23.56 -5.52 0.16
C LEU A 254 -24.66 -4.65 -0.47
N LEU A 255 -24.55 -4.33 -1.77
CA LEU A 255 -25.63 -3.66 -2.50
C LEU A 255 -26.89 -4.53 -2.51
N SER A 256 -26.78 -5.84 -2.75
CA SER A 256 -27.94 -6.75 -2.73
C SER A 256 -28.66 -6.73 -1.38
N LEU A 257 -27.90 -6.68 -0.28
CA LEU A 257 -28.44 -6.56 1.08
C LEU A 257 -29.19 -5.23 1.26
N VAL A 258 -28.64 -4.13 0.74
CA VAL A 258 -29.32 -2.83 0.75
C VAL A 258 -30.63 -2.89 -0.05
N LEU A 259 -30.63 -3.47 -1.24
CA LEU A 259 -31.82 -3.55 -2.09
C LEU A 259 -32.95 -4.38 -1.44
N ILE A 260 -32.60 -5.40 -0.65
CA ILE A 260 -33.57 -6.24 0.07
C ILE A 260 -34.11 -5.53 1.32
N MET A 261 -33.23 -4.87 2.08
CA MET A 261 -33.61 -4.30 3.39
C MET A 261 -34.18 -2.88 3.30
N ALA A 262 -33.70 -2.05 2.39
CA ALA A 262 -34.08 -0.63 2.31
C ALA A 262 -35.59 -0.37 2.08
N PRO A 263 -36.33 -1.19 1.31
CA PRO A 263 -37.77 -1.03 1.12
C PRO A 263 -38.61 -1.22 2.39
N LEU A 264 -38.08 -1.97 3.37
CA LEU A 264 -38.79 -2.32 4.59
C LEU A 264 -38.95 -1.08 5.47
N THR A 265 -40.20 -0.72 5.74
CA THR A 265 -40.54 0.51 6.46
C THR A 265 -41.68 0.31 7.44
N ILE A 266 -41.69 1.14 8.49
CA ILE A 266 -42.87 1.37 9.33
C ILE A 266 -43.53 2.66 8.82
N PRO A 267 -44.74 2.58 8.24
CA PRO A 267 -45.42 3.75 7.70
C PRO A 267 -45.85 4.68 8.84
N ILE A 268 -45.28 5.87 8.88
CA ILE A 268 -45.68 6.93 9.80
C ILE A 268 -45.77 8.26 9.06
N GLY A 269 -46.96 8.85 9.00
CA GLY A 269 -47.18 10.10 8.26
C GLY A 269 -46.69 10.03 6.80
N ILE A 270 -46.17 11.15 6.31
CA ILE A 270 -45.73 11.30 4.90
C ILE A 270 -44.33 10.71 4.67
N VAL A 271 -43.47 10.73 5.69
CA VAL A 271 -42.10 10.21 5.60
C VAL A 271 -41.99 8.95 6.47
N PRO A 272 -41.89 7.75 5.88
CA PRO A 272 -41.88 6.51 6.65
C PRO A 272 -40.56 6.31 7.40
N ILE A 273 -40.59 5.57 8.52
CA ILE A 273 -39.36 5.08 9.15
C ILE A 273 -38.85 3.91 8.31
N SER A 274 -37.84 4.18 7.49
CA SER A 274 -37.26 3.17 6.61
C SER A 274 -36.00 2.52 7.17
N LEU A 275 -35.77 1.24 6.88
CA LEU A 275 -34.50 0.58 7.13
C LEU A 275 -33.36 1.07 6.21
N GLN A 276 -33.64 1.87 5.17
CA GLN A 276 -32.62 2.46 4.31
C GLN A 276 -31.59 3.28 5.12
N THR A 277 -32.04 4.06 6.11
CA THR A 277 -31.16 4.87 6.97
C THR A 277 -30.46 4.06 8.07
N PHE A 278 -30.70 2.74 8.11
CA PHE A 278 -29.99 1.81 8.97
C PHE A 278 -28.98 0.98 8.17
N ILE A 279 -29.42 0.34 7.07
CA ILE A 279 -28.58 -0.60 6.33
C ILE A 279 -27.47 0.09 5.54
N ILE A 280 -27.74 1.28 4.97
CA ILE A 280 -26.75 2.03 4.19
C ILE A 280 -25.54 2.43 5.04
N PRO A 281 -25.67 3.13 6.19
CA PRO A 281 -24.51 3.43 7.03
C PRO A 281 -23.78 2.18 7.53
N LEU A 282 -24.50 1.09 7.84
CA LEU A 282 -23.91 -0.18 8.28
C LEU A 282 -23.06 -0.84 7.19
N VAL A 283 -23.49 -0.76 5.93
CA VAL A 283 -22.74 -1.28 4.79
C VAL A 283 -21.56 -0.37 4.45
N VAL A 284 -21.79 0.94 4.43
CA VAL A 284 -20.82 1.95 3.99
C VAL A 284 -19.60 2.03 4.92
N VAL A 285 -19.77 1.81 6.23
CA VAL A 285 -18.64 1.81 7.17
C VAL A 285 -17.60 0.71 6.85
N LEU A 286 -18.03 -0.36 6.17
CA LEU A 286 -17.18 -1.47 5.73
C LEU A 286 -16.51 -1.21 4.38
N LEU A 287 -16.91 -0.17 3.66
CA LEU A 287 -16.44 0.11 2.31
C LEU A 287 -15.48 1.31 2.25
N PRO A 288 -14.54 1.32 1.29
CA PRO A 288 -13.82 2.53 0.94
C PRO A 288 -14.78 3.65 0.53
N ARG A 289 -14.45 4.91 0.85
CA ARG A 289 -15.28 6.08 0.50
C ARG A 289 -15.80 6.07 -0.94
N LYS A 290 -14.92 5.85 -1.92
CA LYS A 290 -15.30 5.81 -3.35
C LYS A 290 -16.35 4.73 -3.65
N MET A 291 -16.23 3.55 -3.03
CA MET A 291 -17.16 2.43 -3.20
C MET A 291 -18.49 2.69 -2.50
N GLY A 292 -18.47 3.29 -1.31
CA GLY A 292 -19.69 3.70 -0.63
C GLY A 292 -20.49 4.71 -1.45
N VAL A 293 -19.83 5.69 -2.08
CA VAL A 293 -20.49 6.65 -2.98
C VAL A 293 -21.08 5.94 -4.20
N LEU A 294 -20.31 5.04 -4.83
CA LEU A 294 -20.80 4.27 -5.98
C LEU A 294 -21.99 3.37 -5.60
N LEU A 295 -21.97 2.74 -4.43
CA LEU A 295 -23.05 1.89 -3.93
C LEU A 295 -24.34 2.68 -3.73
N VAL A 296 -24.28 3.86 -3.09
CA VAL A 296 -25.45 4.73 -2.93
C VAL A 296 -25.93 5.22 -4.29
N GLY A 297 -25.03 5.60 -5.20
CA GLY A 297 -25.38 5.97 -6.57
C GLY A 297 -26.09 4.85 -7.33
N ALA A 298 -25.58 3.62 -7.26
CA ALA A 298 -26.18 2.44 -7.88
C ALA A 298 -27.57 2.14 -7.29
N TYR A 299 -27.73 2.20 -5.96
CA TYR A 299 -29.02 2.07 -5.28
C TYR A 299 -30.06 3.08 -5.81
N LEU A 300 -29.68 4.35 -5.92
CA LEU A 300 -30.57 5.40 -6.42
C LEU A 300 -30.88 5.23 -7.92
N LEU A 301 -29.90 4.86 -8.74
CA LEU A 301 -30.11 4.61 -10.18
C LEU A 301 -31.06 3.43 -10.41
N LEU A 302 -30.84 2.32 -9.71
CA LEU A 302 -31.70 1.14 -9.79
C LEU A 302 -33.15 1.49 -9.41
N GLY A 303 -33.33 2.24 -8.32
CA GLY A 303 -34.64 2.75 -7.95
C GLY A 303 -35.21 3.73 -8.98
N ALA A 304 -34.41 4.63 -9.55
CA ALA A 304 -34.85 5.54 -10.62
C ALA A 304 -35.39 4.80 -11.85
N PHE A 305 -34.75 3.69 -12.23
CA PHE A 305 -35.16 2.81 -13.33
C PHE A 305 -36.43 2.00 -13.02
N GLY A 306 -37.01 2.13 -11.83
CA GLY A 306 -38.30 1.54 -11.48
C GLY A 306 -38.21 0.29 -10.61
N LEU A 307 -37.02 -0.13 -10.17
CA LEU A 307 -36.93 -1.23 -9.21
C LEU A 307 -37.55 -0.81 -7.87
N PRO A 308 -38.32 -1.70 -7.20
CA PRO A 308 -39.06 -1.39 -5.97
C PRO A 308 -38.14 -1.40 -4.74
N VAL A 309 -37.08 -0.58 -4.78
CA VAL A 309 -35.97 -0.59 -3.81
C VAL A 309 -36.06 0.56 -2.80
N PHE A 310 -36.91 1.55 -3.04
CA PHE A 310 -37.19 2.62 -2.10
C PHE A 310 -38.26 2.22 -1.08
N SER A 311 -38.44 3.10 -0.09
CA SER A 311 -39.40 2.92 0.99
C SER A 311 -40.79 2.49 0.50
N ASN A 312 -41.44 1.57 1.20
CA ASN A 312 -42.71 0.94 0.81
C ASN A 312 -42.66 0.24 -0.55
N PHE A 313 -41.50 -0.35 -0.91
CA PHE A 313 -41.30 -1.05 -2.20
C PHE A 313 -41.61 -0.18 -3.42
N GLN A 314 -41.31 1.12 -3.33
CA GLN A 314 -41.51 2.06 -4.43
C GLN A 314 -40.27 2.14 -5.33
N GLY A 315 -40.48 2.56 -6.57
CA GLY A 315 -39.45 2.83 -7.57
C GLY A 315 -39.92 3.88 -8.56
N GLY A 316 -39.00 4.36 -9.38
CA GLY A 316 -39.21 5.33 -10.45
C GLY A 316 -38.73 6.73 -10.10
N LEU A 317 -38.56 7.55 -11.14
CA LEU A 317 -38.15 8.96 -11.02
C LEU A 317 -39.11 9.78 -10.15
N GLY A 318 -40.40 9.44 -10.12
CA GLY A 318 -41.40 10.14 -9.30
C GLY A 318 -41.11 10.09 -7.79
N VAL A 319 -40.42 9.06 -7.30
CA VAL A 319 -40.01 8.98 -5.88
C VAL A 319 -38.82 9.89 -5.60
N LEU A 320 -37.88 9.99 -6.54
CA LEU A 320 -36.70 10.85 -6.43
C LEU A 320 -37.05 12.34 -6.50
N PHE A 321 -38.02 12.71 -7.31
CA PHE A 321 -38.52 14.08 -7.41
C PHE A 321 -39.75 14.35 -6.52
N GLY A 322 -40.16 13.36 -5.73
CA GLY A 322 -41.31 13.44 -4.82
C GLY A 322 -40.95 14.01 -3.44
N PRO A 323 -41.89 13.95 -2.47
CA PRO A 323 -41.73 14.55 -1.15
C PRO A 323 -40.56 13.97 -0.33
N THR A 324 -40.19 12.71 -0.59
CA THR A 324 -39.08 12.02 0.11
C THR A 324 -37.74 12.13 -0.59
N GLY A 325 -37.67 12.78 -1.76
CA GLY A 325 -36.47 12.84 -2.62
C GLY A 325 -35.22 13.34 -1.91
N GLY A 326 -35.34 14.41 -1.11
CA GLY A 326 -34.22 14.96 -0.35
C GLY A 326 -33.62 13.99 0.66
N TYR A 327 -34.43 13.08 1.26
CA TYR A 327 -33.91 12.07 2.18
C TYR A 327 -33.08 11.01 1.47
N LEU A 328 -33.40 10.73 0.20
CA LEU A 328 -32.65 9.80 -0.66
C LEU A 328 -31.33 10.43 -1.12
N ILE A 329 -31.34 11.70 -1.54
CA ILE A 329 -30.12 12.44 -1.90
C ILE A 329 -29.21 12.61 -0.67
N GLY A 330 -29.80 12.90 0.49
CA GLY A 330 -29.08 13.03 1.75
C GLY A 330 -28.30 11.77 2.17
N LEU A 331 -28.61 10.59 1.60
CA LEU A 331 -27.87 9.35 1.88
C LEU A 331 -26.38 9.43 1.52
N PHE A 332 -25.98 10.32 0.61
CA PHE A 332 -24.57 10.54 0.28
C PHE A 332 -23.73 11.10 1.44
N ALA A 333 -24.36 11.65 2.49
CA ALA A 333 -23.65 12.07 3.70
C ALA A 333 -22.94 10.90 4.39
N PHE A 334 -23.53 9.69 4.35
CA PHE A 334 -22.96 8.50 4.97
C PHE A 334 -21.61 8.11 4.35
N PRO A 335 -21.48 7.84 3.03
CA PRO A 335 -20.19 7.46 2.45
C PRO A 335 -19.15 8.57 2.49
N MET A 336 -19.54 9.84 2.48
CA MET A 336 -18.59 10.95 2.63
C MET A 336 -17.92 10.94 4.02
N MET A 337 -18.69 10.66 5.09
CA MET A 337 -18.18 10.72 6.46
C MET A 337 -17.65 9.38 6.99
N LEU A 338 -18.35 8.28 6.71
CA LEU A 338 -18.05 6.94 7.24
C LEU A 338 -17.16 6.11 6.32
N GLY A 339 -17.08 6.48 5.04
CA GLY A 339 -16.29 5.75 4.05
C GLY A 339 -14.83 5.64 4.48
N SER A 340 -14.28 4.42 4.42
CA SER A 340 -12.94 4.07 4.88
C SER A 340 -12.70 4.16 6.40
N TRP A 341 -13.73 4.40 7.23
CA TRP A 341 -13.54 4.51 8.68
C TRP A 341 -12.97 3.22 9.28
N SER A 342 -13.50 2.06 8.89
CA SER A 342 -12.99 0.72 9.32
C SER A 342 -11.52 0.45 8.93
N LYS A 343 -10.98 1.20 7.95
CA LYS A 343 -9.57 1.10 7.54
C LYS A 343 -8.65 2.05 8.31
N SER A 344 -9.20 2.99 9.08
CA SER A 344 -8.43 3.96 9.86
C SER A 344 -8.09 3.43 11.26
N SER A 345 -7.02 3.95 11.86
CA SER A 345 -6.66 3.68 13.27
C SER A 345 -7.39 4.60 14.26
N GLN A 346 -8.56 5.13 13.87
CA GLN A 346 -9.31 6.09 14.67
C GLN A 346 -10.04 5.39 15.83
N PRO A 347 -10.18 6.05 16.99
CA PRO A 347 -10.86 5.47 18.14
C PRO A 347 -12.38 5.35 17.90
N TRP A 348 -13.01 4.34 18.51
CA TRP A 348 -14.43 3.99 18.30
C TRP A 348 -15.40 5.16 18.48
N TRP A 349 -15.17 6.09 19.40
CA TRP A 349 -16.07 7.23 19.61
C TRP A 349 -16.22 8.12 18.35
N THR A 350 -15.24 8.11 17.45
CA THR A 350 -15.32 8.83 16.16
C THR A 350 -16.37 8.23 15.23
N LEU A 351 -16.59 6.92 15.28
CA LEU A 351 -17.66 6.24 14.52
C LEU A 351 -19.03 6.75 14.96
N GLY A 352 -19.29 6.74 16.26
CA GLY A 352 -20.57 7.23 16.82
C GLY A 352 -20.83 8.68 16.41
N ARG A 353 -19.81 9.54 16.51
CA ARG A 353 -19.90 10.93 16.07
C ARG A 353 -20.23 11.04 14.58
N PHE A 354 -19.53 10.33 13.71
CA PHE A 354 -19.78 10.40 12.27
C PHE A 354 -21.14 9.82 11.86
N LEU A 355 -21.62 8.77 12.52
CA LEU A 355 -22.97 8.24 12.32
C LEU A 355 -24.04 9.30 12.67
N LEU A 356 -23.90 9.98 13.81
CA LEU A 356 -24.84 11.04 14.21
C LEU A 356 -24.82 12.22 13.24
N TRP A 357 -23.65 12.74 12.88
CA TRP A 357 -23.55 13.88 11.97
C TRP A 357 -24.08 13.57 10.57
N SER A 358 -23.72 12.42 10.02
CA SER A 358 -24.22 12.01 8.69
C SER A 358 -25.73 11.80 8.67
N GLY A 359 -26.29 11.18 9.72
CA GLY A 359 -27.74 11.04 9.88
C GLY A 359 -28.45 12.38 10.06
N PHE A 360 -27.88 13.31 10.82
CA PHE A 360 -28.46 14.65 10.98
C PHE A 360 -28.44 15.44 9.67
N ILE A 361 -27.33 15.42 8.94
CA ILE A 361 -27.22 16.04 7.61
C ILE A 361 -28.29 15.47 6.66
N GLN A 362 -28.44 14.14 6.64
CA GLN A 362 -29.44 13.48 5.82
C GLN A 362 -30.88 13.91 6.17
N LEU A 363 -31.21 14.04 7.46
CA LEU A 363 -32.51 14.54 7.92
C LEU A 363 -32.75 15.99 7.52
N ILE A 364 -31.76 16.88 7.68
CA ILE A 364 -31.89 18.30 7.34
C ILE A 364 -32.08 18.48 5.83
N ILE A 365 -31.28 17.81 5.00
CA ILE A 365 -31.46 17.84 3.53
C ILE A 365 -32.86 17.36 3.16
N GLY A 366 -33.31 16.25 3.76
CA GLY A 366 -34.65 15.71 3.52
C GLY A 366 -35.77 16.64 3.95
N ALA A 367 -35.67 17.26 5.13
CA ALA A 367 -36.68 18.17 5.63
C ALA A 367 -36.78 19.45 4.81
N LEU A 368 -35.65 20.05 4.41
CA LEU A 368 -35.64 21.22 3.54
C LEU A 368 -36.30 20.93 2.18
N TRP A 369 -36.04 19.75 1.61
CA TRP A 369 -36.70 19.29 0.40
C TRP A 369 -38.20 19.10 0.60
N LEU A 370 -38.61 18.42 1.68
CA LEU A 370 -40.01 18.18 1.98
C LEU A 370 -40.78 19.50 2.17
N GLY A 371 -40.21 20.43 2.94
CA GLY A 371 -40.81 21.73 3.23
C GLY A 371 -41.01 22.56 1.97
N THR A 372 -40.03 22.57 1.06
CA THR A 372 -40.15 23.25 -0.24
C THR A 372 -41.16 22.58 -1.16
N PHE A 373 -41.15 21.24 -1.24
CA PHE A 373 -42.09 20.47 -2.06
C PHE A 373 -43.56 20.63 -1.61
N MET A 374 -43.79 20.70 -0.30
CA MET A 374 -45.13 20.81 0.30
C MET A 374 -45.55 22.24 0.64
N ASN A 375 -44.71 23.23 0.36
CA ASN A 375 -44.91 24.64 0.70
C ASN A 375 -45.25 24.86 2.20
N MET A 376 -44.46 24.24 3.07
CA MET A 376 -44.61 24.30 4.52
C MET A 376 -43.73 25.39 5.12
N ASP A 377 -44.20 26.02 6.20
CA ASP A 377 -43.38 26.92 7.01
C ASP A 377 -42.28 26.17 7.78
N GLY A 378 -41.27 26.90 8.26
CA GLY A 378 -40.08 26.30 8.87
C GLY A 378 -40.38 25.44 10.10
N LEU A 379 -41.33 25.88 10.96
CA LEU A 379 -41.68 25.14 12.17
C LEU A 379 -42.36 23.81 11.82
N LYS A 380 -43.34 23.83 10.92
CA LYS A 380 -44.04 22.63 10.47
C LYS A 380 -43.12 21.67 9.71
N THR A 381 -42.17 22.21 8.94
CA THR A 381 -41.13 21.43 8.26
C THR A 381 -40.29 20.63 9.25
N LEU A 382 -39.87 21.24 10.36
CA LEU A 382 -39.12 20.53 11.41
C LEU A 382 -40.00 19.51 12.15
N GLN A 383 -41.25 19.87 12.47
CA GLN A 383 -42.20 18.99 13.16
C GLN A 383 -42.52 17.71 12.38
N VAL A 384 -42.59 17.79 11.05
CA VAL A 384 -42.89 16.63 10.20
C VAL A 384 -41.62 15.92 9.74
N GLY A 385 -40.59 16.67 9.36
CA GLY A 385 -39.43 16.15 8.65
C GLY A 385 -38.21 15.81 9.51
N VAL A 386 -38.13 16.29 10.76
CA VAL A 386 -36.94 16.10 11.61
C VAL A 386 -37.30 15.51 12.97
N ILE A 387 -38.16 16.19 13.73
CA ILE A 387 -38.45 15.86 15.14
C ILE A 387 -38.85 14.38 15.35
N PRO A 388 -39.74 13.78 14.54
CA PRO A 388 -40.16 12.39 14.74
C PRO A 388 -39.02 11.37 14.56
N PHE A 389 -37.96 11.75 13.84
CA PHE A 389 -36.86 10.87 13.46
C PHE A 389 -35.65 10.99 14.38
N ILE A 390 -35.56 12.02 15.25
CA ILE A 390 -34.40 12.21 16.14
C ILE A 390 -34.22 10.99 17.06
N PHE A 391 -35.29 10.55 17.72
CA PHE A 391 -35.22 9.41 18.63
C PHE A 391 -34.84 8.11 17.89
N ILE A 392 -35.41 7.90 16.70
CA ILE A 392 -35.10 6.74 15.85
C ILE A 392 -33.66 6.79 15.33
N LEU A 393 -33.15 7.98 15.01
CA LEU A 393 -31.75 8.17 14.59
C LEU A 393 -30.79 7.75 15.70
N LEU A 394 -31.08 8.09 16.96
CA LEU A 394 -30.26 7.69 18.11
C LEU A 394 -30.25 6.17 18.29
N ILE A 395 -31.42 5.53 18.22
CA ILE A 395 -31.54 4.06 18.31
C ILE A 395 -30.74 3.39 17.19
N LYS A 396 -30.97 3.81 15.93
CA LYS A 396 -30.27 3.24 14.78
C LYS A 396 -28.76 3.41 14.89
N THR A 397 -28.31 4.60 15.28
CA THR A 397 -26.89 4.89 15.50
C THR A 397 -26.28 3.93 16.52
N PHE A 398 -26.95 3.74 17.65
CA PHE A 398 -26.50 2.80 18.68
C PHE A 398 -26.40 1.37 18.15
N CYS A 399 -27.42 0.90 17.44
CA CYS A 399 -27.43 -0.44 16.84
C CYS A 399 -26.33 -0.60 15.79
N ILE A 400 -26.17 0.35 14.87
CA ILE A 400 -25.13 0.31 13.82
C ILE A 400 -23.75 0.27 14.46
N PHE A 401 -23.51 1.10 15.48
CA PHE A 401 -22.24 1.13 16.21
C PHE A 401 -21.89 -0.24 16.79
N TRP A 402 -22.81 -0.86 17.53
CA TRP A 402 -22.57 -2.16 18.15
C TRP A 402 -22.43 -3.29 17.14
N ILE A 403 -23.26 -3.32 16.10
CA ILE A 403 -23.14 -4.33 15.04
C ILE A 403 -21.81 -4.18 14.32
N THR A 404 -21.39 -2.95 14.00
CA THR A 404 -20.09 -2.70 13.38
C THR A 404 -18.96 -3.17 14.29
N LYS A 405 -19.04 -2.87 15.59
CA LYS A 405 -18.06 -3.34 16.58
C LYS A 405 -17.96 -4.86 16.61
N LEU A 406 -19.10 -5.55 16.71
CA LEU A 406 -19.17 -7.02 16.68
C LEU A 406 -18.60 -7.59 15.38
N LEU A 407 -18.91 -6.99 14.23
CA LEU A 407 -18.43 -7.45 12.93
C LEU A 407 -16.91 -7.32 12.80
N LEU A 408 -16.32 -6.23 13.31
CA LEU A 408 -14.88 -5.97 13.17
C LEU A 408 -14.03 -6.65 14.26
N GLU A 409 -14.58 -6.90 15.46
CA GLU A 409 -13.86 -7.56 16.56
C GLU A 409 -13.97 -9.09 16.49
N LYS A 410 -15.12 -9.63 16.09
CA LYS A 410 -15.39 -11.09 16.13
C LYS A 410 -15.01 -11.80 14.83
N TYR A 411 -15.09 -11.11 13.72
CA TYR A 411 -14.74 -11.64 12.41
C TYR A 411 -13.58 -10.82 11.87
N ASP A 412 -12.55 -11.47 11.32
CA ASP A 412 -11.40 -10.80 10.72
C ASP A 412 -11.76 -10.17 9.35
N VAL A 413 -12.89 -9.47 9.34
CA VAL A 413 -13.44 -8.68 8.25
C VAL A 413 -12.45 -7.56 7.91
N VAL A 414 -11.66 -7.11 8.88
CA VAL A 414 -10.55 -6.18 8.65
C VAL A 414 -9.46 -6.80 7.80
N ALA A 415 -8.95 -8.01 8.07
CA ALA A 415 -7.99 -8.67 7.16
C ALA A 415 -8.62 -8.94 5.79
N PHE A 416 -9.88 -9.37 5.74
CA PHE A 416 -10.59 -9.56 4.48
C PHE A 416 -10.68 -8.26 3.66
N ILE A 417 -10.90 -7.12 4.29
CA ILE A 417 -11.04 -5.80 3.65
C ILE A 417 -9.68 -5.10 3.40
N ARG A 418 -8.62 -5.47 4.14
CA ARG A 418 -7.27 -4.88 4.07
C ARG A 418 -6.29 -5.60 3.15
N HIS A 419 -6.50 -6.88 2.80
CA HIS A 419 -5.73 -7.53 1.74
C HIS A 419 -6.03 -6.86 0.39
N LYS A 420 -5.15 -5.92 0.02
CA LYS A 420 -5.03 -5.35 -1.32
C LYS A 420 -4.35 -6.34 -2.23
#